data_AF-A0A7V8WSR3-F1
#
_entry.id   AF-A0A7V8WSR3-F1
#
_cell.length_a   1.000
_cell.length_b   1.000
_cell.length_c   1.000
_cell.angle_alpha   90.00
_cell.angle_beta   90.00
_cell.angle_gamma   90.00
#
_symmetry.space_group_name_H-M   'P 1'
#
loop_
_entity.id
_entity.type
_entity.pdbx_description
1 polymer ?
#
loop_
_entity_poly.entity_id
_entity_poly.type
_entity_poly.pdbx_seq_one_letter_code
_entity_poly.pdbx_strand_id
1 'polypeptide(L)'
;MYRAIEKLELLGDQLGYPHSSNVRGTSLRELRPRAGRSPWRAFYQRVGDRIVLAAIGPEALHDPRGFRRAIGTALARLDSINFE
;
A
#
# COMPACT_ATOMS: atom_id res chain seq x y z
N MET A 1 13.20 -15.44 -6.12
CA MET A 1 12.29 -15.04 -5.03
C MET A 1 12.23 -13.51 -5.02
N TYR A 2 11.20 -12.90 -5.61
CA TYR A 2 11.10 -11.44 -5.70
C TYR A 2 10.67 -10.80 -4.38
N ARG A 3 11.30 -9.68 -4.02
CA ARG A 3 10.89 -8.82 -2.89
C ARG A 3 9.53 -8.18 -3.21
N ALA A 4 8.82 -7.71 -2.19
CA ALA A 4 7.45 -7.21 -2.37
C ALA A 4 7.39 -5.99 -3.32
N ILE A 5 8.39 -5.12 -3.27
CA ILE A 5 8.50 -3.96 -4.15
C ILE A 5 8.74 -4.38 -5.61
N GLU A 6 9.67 -5.30 -5.87
CA GLU A 6 9.95 -5.82 -7.22
C GLU A 6 8.69 -6.41 -7.88
N LYS A 7 7.86 -7.11 -7.10
CA LYS A 7 6.56 -7.61 -7.59
C LYS A 7 5.60 -6.49 -7.97
N LEU A 8 5.60 -5.41 -7.19
CA LEU A 8 4.76 -4.24 -7.45
C LEU A 8 5.26 -3.46 -8.67
N GLU A 9 6.57 -3.31 -8.83
CA GLU A 9 7.18 -2.67 -10.01
C GLU A 9 6.86 -3.46 -11.29
N LEU A 10 6.96 -4.79 -11.24
CA LEU A 10 6.72 -5.64 -12.41
C LEU A 10 5.24 -5.70 -12.81
N LEU A 11 4.33 -5.83 -11.85
CA LEU A 11 2.92 -6.11 -12.12
C LEU A 11 2.01 -4.88 -11.98
N GLY A 12 2.45 -3.85 -11.27
CA GLY A 12 1.67 -2.64 -11.00
C GLY A 12 0.26 -2.96 -10.51
N ASP A 13 -0.75 -2.49 -11.25
CA ASP A 13 -2.16 -2.68 -10.90
C ASP A 13 -2.65 -4.13 -11.08
N GLN A 14 -1.93 -4.93 -11.87
CA GLN A 14 -2.22 -6.36 -12.02
C GLN A 14 -1.76 -7.16 -10.80
N LEU A 15 -1.02 -6.57 -9.86
CA LEU A 15 -0.69 -7.21 -8.59
C LEU A 15 -1.97 -7.37 -7.76
N GLY A 16 -2.50 -8.59 -7.72
CA GLY A 16 -3.69 -8.96 -6.97
C GLY A 16 -3.42 -9.69 -5.65
N TYR A 17 -4.48 -10.23 -5.08
CA TYR A 17 -4.40 -11.11 -3.91
C TYR A 17 -3.50 -12.33 -4.21
N PRO A 18 -2.68 -12.82 -3.25
CA PRO A 18 -2.57 -12.40 -1.85
C PRO A 18 -1.51 -11.31 -1.59
N HIS A 19 -0.95 -10.73 -2.64
CA HIS A 19 0.18 -9.81 -2.55
C HIS A 19 -0.24 -8.34 -2.50
N SER A 20 -1.47 -8.04 -2.91
CA SER A 20 -2.08 -6.73 -2.78
C SER A 20 -3.58 -6.84 -2.61
N SER A 21 -4.19 -5.91 -1.88
CA SER A 21 -5.64 -5.76 -1.76
C SER A 21 -6.02 -4.29 -1.65
N ASN A 22 -7.25 -3.96 -2.06
CA ASN A 22 -7.79 -2.63 -1.83
C ASN A 22 -8.06 -2.40 -0.34
N VAL A 23 -7.74 -1.21 0.15
CA VAL A 23 -8.12 -0.76 1.49
C VAL A 23 -9.55 -0.24 1.43
N ARG A 24 -10.45 -0.87 2.19
CA ARG A 24 -11.89 -0.58 2.17
C ARG A 24 -12.16 0.91 2.46
N GLY A 25 -13.01 1.53 1.64
CA GLY A 25 -13.43 2.92 1.81
C GLY A 25 -12.41 3.95 1.34
N THR A 26 -11.36 3.53 0.61
CA THR A 26 -10.31 4.42 0.08
C THR A 26 -9.90 4.00 -1.33
N SER A 27 -9.18 4.88 -2.03
CA SER A 27 -8.49 4.57 -3.30
C SER A 27 -7.15 3.83 -3.09
N LEU A 28 -6.72 3.64 -1.85
CA LEU A 28 -5.45 2.99 -1.53
C LEU A 28 -5.51 1.48 -1.74
N ARG A 29 -4.36 0.93 -2.12
CA ARG A 29 -4.06 -0.49 -2.02
C ARG A 29 -3.03 -0.72 -0.92
N GLU A 30 -3.11 -1.87 -0.26
CA GLU A 30 -2.07 -2.35 0.64
C GLU A 30 -1.20 -3.38 -0.08
N LEU A 31 0.12 -3.19 -0.05
CA LEU A 31 1.09 -4.20 -0.43
C LEU A 31 1.30 -5.15 0.74
N ARG A 32 1.28 -6.45 0.45
CA ARG A 32 1.26 -7.54 1.42
C ARG A 32 2.48 -8.44 1.27
N PRO A 33 3.65 -8.04 1.82
CA PRO A 33 4.86 -8.87 1.77
C PRO A 33 4.60 -10.25 2.37
N ARG A 34 5.25 -11.28 1.80
CA ARG A 34 5.08 -12.68 2.18
C ARG A 34 3.61 -13.16 2.13
N ALA A 35 2.84 -12.68 1.14
CA ALA A 35 1.41 -12.98 0.97
C ALA A 35 0.56 -12.56 2.19
N GLY A 36 0.93 -11.45 2.82
CA GLY A 36 0.24 -10.92 4.00
C GLY A 36 0.73 -11.43 5.35
N ARG A 37 1.67 -12.38 5.39
CA ARG A 37 2.27 -12.90 6.64
C ARG A 37 3.29 -11.94 7.27
N SER A 38 3.64 -10.86 6.59
CA SER A 38 4.45 -9.80 7.19
C SER A 38 3.64 -8.96 8.18
N PRO A 39 4.22 -8.52 9.31
CA PRO A 39 3.56 -7.58 10.22
C PRO A 39 3.50 -6.16 9.67
N TRP A 40 4.08 -5.91 8.48
CA TRP A 40 4.11 -4.60 7.82
C TRP A 40 3.29 -4.57 6.54
N ARG A 41 2.75 -3.40 6.22
CA ARG A 41 2.01 -3.05 5.00
C ARG A 41 2.56 -1.75 4.42
N ALA A 42 2.72 -1.69 3.11
CA ALA A 42 2.92 -0.42 2.42
C ALA A 42 1.60 0.00 1.76
N PHE A 43 1.17 1.23 1.97
CA PHE A 43 -0.05 1.77 1.41
C PHE A 43 0.31 2.60 0.18
N TYR A 44 -0.34 2.30 -0.94
CA TYR A 44 0.04 2.87 -2.22
C TYR A 44 -1.16 3.17 -3.12
N GLN A 45 -0.95 4.06 -4.07
CA GLN A 45 -1.92 4.39 -5.11
C GLN A 45 -1.18 4.66 -6.42
N ARG A 46 -1.85 4.37 -7.55
CA ARG A 46 -1.44 4.87 -8.86
C ARG A 46 -1.75 6.37 -8.94
N VAL A 47 -0.75 7.18 -9.28
CA VAL A 47 -0.96 8.58 -9.62
C VAL A 47 -0.25 8.88 -10.94
N GLY A 48 -1.02 9.20 -11.97
CA GLY A 48 -0.52 9.27 -13.34
C GLY A 48 0.09 7.94 -13.79
N ASP A 49 1.31 8.00 -14.29
CA ASP A 49 2.13 6.86 -14.73
C ASP A 49 2.93 6.19 -13.59
N ARG A 50 2.86 6.74 -12.37
CA ARG A 50 3.65 6.27 -11.23
C ARG A 50 2.81 5.54 -10.20
N ILE A 51 3.45 4.63 -9.47
CA ILE A 51 2.90 4.05 -8.24
C ILE A 51 3.63 4.68 -7.06
N VAL A 52 2.87 5.31 -6.17
CA VAL A 52 3.41 6.01 -5.00
C VAL A 52 3.15 5.20 -3.74
N LEU A 53 4.21 4.81 -3.04
CA LEU A 53 4.13 4.25 -1.69
C LEU A 53 4.03 5.40 -0.68
N ALA A 54 2.81 5.72 -0.25
CA ALA A 54 2.55 6.91 0.55
C ALA A 54 2.82 6.72 2.05
N ALA A 55 2.67 5.50 2.59
CA ALA A 55 3.03 5.19 3.98
C ALA A 55 3.36 3.71 4.18
N ILE A 56 4.06 3.41 5.28
CA ILE A 56 4.25 2.06 5.78
C ILE A 56 3.65 2.00 7.19
N GLY A 57 2.89 0.96 7.48
CA GLY A 57 2.24 0.76 8.77
C GLY A 57 2.18 -0.71 9.17
N PRO A 58 1.74 -0.98 10.41
CA PRO A 58 1.56 -2.35 10.87
C PRO A 58 0.38 -3.01 10.16
N GLU A 59 0.32 -4.33 10.23
CA GLU A 59 -0.80 -5.13 9.77
C GLU A 59 -2.04 -4.96 10.68
N ALA A 60 -3.24 -4.98 10.09
CA ALA A 60 -4.48 -4.61 10.77
C ALA A 60 -4.89 -5.53 11.93
N LEU A 61 -4.67 -6.84 11.84
CA LEU A 61 -4.92 -7.79 12.93
C LEU A 61 -3.89 -7.63 14.06
N HIS A 62 -2.66 -7.24 13.73
CA HIS A 62 -1.61 -7.00 14.73
C HIS A 62 -1.78 -5.65 15.47
N ASP A 63 -2.02 -4.57 14.74
CA ASP A 63 -2.30 -3.24 15.30
C ASP A 63 -3.34 -2.48 14.45
N PRO A 64 -4.64 -2.61 14.80
CA PRO A 64 -5.72 -1.94 14.08
C PRO A 64 -5.67 -0.40 14.16
N ARG A 65 -5.09 0.15 15.24
CA ARG A 65 -5.00 1.62 15.41
C ARG A 65 -3.87 2.18 14.57
N GLY A 66 -2.71 1.53 14.59
CA GLY A 66 -1.57 1.85 13.75
C GLY A 66 -1.88 1.71 12.25
N PHE A 67 -2.60 0.66 11.86
CA PHE A 67 -3.04 0.46 10.47
C PHE A 67 -3.92 1.63 9.99
N ARG A 68 -4.94 2.03 10.76
CA ARG A 68 -5.79 3.19 10.43
C ARG A 68 -5.03 4.50 10.39
N ARG A 69 -4.10 4.71 11.32
CA ARG A 69 -3.23 5.92 11.32
C ARG A 69 -2.36 5.99 10.07
N ALA A 70 -1.80 4.85 9.65
CA ALA A 70 -0.98 4.78 8.45
C ALA A 70 -1.79 5.05 7.17
N ILE A 71 -3.04 4.58 7.10
CA ILE A 71 -3.98 4.94 6.02
C ILE A 71 -4.21 6.46 5.99
N GLY A 72 -4.56 7.08 7.12
CA GLY A 72 -4.78 8.52 7.17
C GLY A 72 -3.53 9.32 6.76
N THR A 73 -2.35 8.86 7.17
CA THR A 73 -1.07 9.45 6.77
C THR A 73 -0.81 9.29 5.27
N ALA A 74 -1.13 8.13 4.69
CA ALA A 74 -0.99 7.88 3.26
C ALA A 74 -1.88 8.80 2.43
N LEU A 75 -3.16 8.93 2.81
CA LEU A 75 -4.10 9.82 2.14
C LEU A 75 -3.64 11.28 2.21
N ALA A 76 -3.32 11.77 3.40
CA ALA A 76 -2.86 13.15 3.59
C ALA A 76 -1.58 13.47 2.78
N ARG A 77 -0.68 12.49 2.64
CA ARG A 77 0.52 12.64 1.79
C ARG A 77 0.15 12.69 0.31
N LEU A 78 -0.73 11.81 -0.17
CA LEU A 78 -1.16 11.81 -1.57
C LEU A 78 -1.84 13.12 -1.95
N ASP A 79 -2.70 13.65 -1.07
CA ASP A 79 -3.37 14.94 -1.27
C ASP A 79 -2.38 16.11 -1.35
N SER A 80 -1.21 15.99 -0.70
CA SER A 80 -0.15 17.01 -0.75
C SER A 80 0.78 16.91 -1.97
N ILE A 81 0.65 15.86 -2.80
CA ILE A 81 1.51 15.73 -3.97
C ILE A 81 0.91 16.54 -5.11
N ASN A 82 1.58 17.65 -5.45
CA ASN A 82 1.39 18.34 -6.71
C ASN A 82 2.13 17.56 -7.81
N PHE A 83 1.41 17.00 -8.76
CA PHE A 83 1.98 16.48 -9.99
C PHE A 83 1.86 17.58 -11.04
N GLU A 84 2.99 18.15 -11.45
CA GLU A 84 3.11 19.05 -12.62
C GLU A 84 3.03 18.26 -13.93
#